data_AF-A0A0Q5J5E7-F1
#
_entry.id   AF-A0A0Q5J5E7-F1
#
_cell.length_a   1.000
_cell.length_b   1.000
_cell.length_c   1.000
_cell.angle_alpha   90.00
_cell.angle_beta   90.00
_cell.angle_gamma   90.00
#
_symmetry.space_group_name_H-M   'P 1'
#
loop_
_entity.id
_entity.type
_entity.pdbx_description
1 polymer ?
#
loop_
_entity_poly.entity_id
_entity_poly.type
_entity_poly.pdbx_seq_one_letter_code
_entity_poly.pdbx_strand_id
1 'polypeptide(L)'
;MKKILSLSVLTLGLITSAQAGTASTSVPVNATVSPSCVFEGQAAALKFNYTAAAGIDNLSPGVSQILHCNFGTIIIGDAKFTYETPNPMRDTAVLNVDYAVEPLDFDPGGPGSMYYGSDTRMYFVKATAATGQWTVPSGNYEAVVKINVDF
;
A
#
# COMPACT_ATOMS: atom_id res chain seq x y z
N MET A 1 67.24 -63.45 -36.46
CA MET A 1 65.80 -63.43 -36.77
C MET A 1 65.06 -63.32 -35.45
N LYS A 2 64.40 -62.18 -35.16
CA LYS A 2 62.92 -62.01 -35.12
C LYS A 2 62.27 -62.82 -33.98
N LYS A 3 61.52 -62.31 -32.99
CA LYS A 3 60.88 -61.01 -32.65
C LYS A 3 60.58 -61.06 -31.12
N ILE A 4 60.97 -60.07 -30.32
CA ILE A 4 60.11 -59.05 -29.67
C ILE A 4 58.67 -59.53 -29.31
N LEU A 5 58.29 -59.53 -28.03
CA LEU A 5 57.47 -58.46 -27.41
C LEU A 5 56.97 -58.85 -26.00
N SER A 6 57.42 -58.05 -25.04
CA SER A 6 56.82 -57.74 -23.75
C SER A 6 55.34 -57.34 -23.88
N LEU A 7 54.55 -57.53 -22.82
CA LEU A 7 53.58 -56.56 -22.24
C LEU A 7 52.81 -57.28 -21.11
N SER A 8 53.09 -56.98 -19.84
CA SER A 8 52.42 -55.94 -19.03
C SER A 8 51.07 -56.40 -18.48
N VAL A 9 51.10 -56.81 -17.21
CA VAL A 9 49.95 -56.86 -16.29
C VAL A 9 49.44 -55.42 -16.12
N LEU A 10 48.17 -55.15 -16.43
CA LEU A 10 47.51 -53.93 -15.96
C LEU A 10 46.01 -54.19 -15.69
N THR A 11 45.69 -54.27 -14.40
CA THR A 11 44.47 -53.79 -13.74
C THR A 11 43.11 -54.19 -14.32
N LEU A 12 42.50 -55.22 -13.72
CA LEU A 12 41.04 -55.25 -13.51
C LEU A 12 40.68 -54.07 -12.58
N GLY A 13 40.43 -52.90 -13.16
CA GLY A 13 40.02 -51.71 -12.45
C GLY A 13 38.60 -51.32 -12.83
N LEU A 14 37.64 -51.76 -12.02
CA LEU A 14 36.28 -51.25 -11.84
C LEU A 14 35.64 -50.55 -13.05
N ILE A 15 34.95 -51.34 -13.88
CA ILE A 15 33.80 -50.81 -14.63
C ILE A 15 32.72 -50.54 -13.57
N THR A 16 32.72 -49.35 -12.97
CA THR A 16 31.56 -48.89 -12.22
C THR A 16 30.44 -48.71 -13.23
N SER A 17 29.54 -49.69 -13.31
CA SER A 17 28.29 -49.54 -14.04
C SER A 17 27.61 -48.27 -13.53
N ALA A 18 27.52 -47.24 -14.37
CA ALA A 18 26.63 -46.11 -14.11
C ALA A 18 25.22 -46.70 -14.00
N GLN A 19 24.73 -46.83 -12.77
CA GLN A 19 23.41 -47.37 -12.51
C GLN A 19 22.42 -46.28 -12.90
N ALA A 20 21.64 -46.51 -13.95
CA ALA A 20 20.51 -45.66 -14.27
C ALA A 20 19.55 -45.69 -13.09
N GLY A 21 19.50 -44.60 -12.34
CA GLY A 21 18.67 -44.43 -11.17
C GLY A 21 18.37 -42.95 -10.99
N THR A 22 17.25 -42.63 -10.35
CA THR A 22 16.91 -41.25 -10.02
C THR A 22 17.65 -40.83 -8.76
N ALA A 23 18.68 -39.99 -8.90
CA ALA A 23 19.28 -39.27 -7.79
C ALA A 23 18.47 -37.99 -7.55
N SER A 24 17.96 -37.79 -6.34
CA SER A 24 17.34 -36.54 -5.92
C SER A 24 18.00 -36.04 -4.65
N THR A 25 18.11 -34.72 -4.54
CA THR A 25 18.59 -34.03 -3.34
C THR A 25 17.69 -32.82 -3.11
N SER A 26 17.40 -32.50 -1.85
CA SER A 26 16.62 -31.33 -1.49
C SER A 26 17.55 -30.13 -1.31
N VAL A 27 17.20 -29.01 -1.92
CA VAL A 27 17.88 -27.73 -1.72
C VAL A 27 16.95 -26.85 -0.89
N PRO A 28 17.37 -26.34 0.28
CA PRO A 28 16.54 -25.42 1.05
C PRO A 28 16.42 -24.08 0.30
N VAL A 29 15.19 -23.56 0.23
CA VAL A 29 14.89 -22.25 -0.34
C VAL A 29 14.31 -21.40 0.78
N ASN A 30 14.92 -20.24 1.02
CA ASN A 30 14.47 -19.28 2.03
C ASN A 30 14.12 -17.96 1.34
N ALA A 31 13.12 -17.25 1.86
CA ALA A 31 12.73 -15.92 1.41
C ALA A 31 12.49 -15.01 2.61
N THR A 32 12.81 -13.72 2.44
CA THR A 32 12.46 -12.66 3.39
C THR A 32 11.46 -11.74 2.71
N VAL A 33 10.36 -11.43 3.39
CA VAL A 33 9.37 -10.46 2.94
C VAL A 33 9.52 -9.21 3.80
N SER A 34 9.78 -8.07 3.16
CA SER A 34 9.76 -6.77 3.82
C SER A 34 8.34 -6.20 3.85
N PRO A 35 7.91 -5.52 4.93
CA PRO A 35 6.64 -4.80 4.95
C PRO A 35 6.55 -3.78 3.81
N SER A 36 5.38 -3.69 3.20
CA SER A 36 5.07 -2.75 2.12
C SER A 36 3.61 -2.32 2.19
N CYS A 37 3.35 -1.08 1.79
CA CYS A 37 2.02 -0.50 1.77
C CYS A 37 1.77 0.29 0.47
N VAL A 38 0.51 0.35 0.04
CA VAL A 38 0.07 1.09 -1.14
C VAL A 38 -1.30 1.71 -0.92
N PHE A 39 -1.48 2.96 -1.34
CA PHE A 39 -2.81 3.56 -1.45
C PHE A 39 -3.48 3.07 -2.73
N GLU A 40 -4.67 2.50 -2.60
CA GLU A 40 -5.47 2.02 -3.71
C GLU A 40 -6.08 3.18 -4.50
N GLY A 41 -5.92 3.15 -5.82
CA GLY A 41 -6.68 4.00 -6.73
C GLY A 41 -6.42 5.51 -6.57
N GLN A 42 -7.36 6.29 -7.08
CA GLN A 42 -7.36 7.75 -6.97
C GLN A 42 -8.33 8.19 -5.88
N ALA A 43 -7.93 9.17 -5.07
CA ALA A 43 -8.77 9.69 -4.00
C ALA A 43 -10.06 10.30 -4.56
N ALA A 44 -11.20 9.95 -3.97
CA ALA A 44 -12.44 10.65 -4.24
C ALA A 44 -12.35 12.08 -3.65
N ALA A 45 -12.77 13.08 -4.44
CA ALA A 45 -12.81 14.46 -3.94
C ALA A 45 -13.91 14.61 -2.87
N LEU A 46 -13.55 15.18 -1.72
CA LEU A 46 -14.52 15.67 -0.75
C LEU A 46 -15.23 16.89 -1.33
N LYS A 47 -16.57 16.85 -1.37
CA LYS A 47 -17.39 17.93 -1.95
C LYS A 47 -18.40 18.42 -0.92
N PHE A 48 -18.56 19.73 -0.85
CA PHE A 48 -19.58 20.38 -0.04
C PHE A 48 -19.94 21.74 -0.61
N ASN A 49 -21.09 22.26 -0.19
CA ASN A 49 -21.46 23.65 -0.41
C ASN A 49 -21.11 24.45 0.85
N TYR A 50 -20.74 25.72 0.67
CA TYR A 50 -20.58 26.65 1.77
C TYR A 50 -21.55 27.81 1.64
N THR A 51 -22.21 28.19 2.74
CA THR A 51 -22.93 29.46 2.85
C THR A 51 -22.49 30.19 4.11
N ALA A 52 -22.41 31.53 4.05
CA ALA A 52 -22.07 32.31 5.23
C ALA A 52 -23.10 32.17 6.36
N ALA A 53 -24.34 31.77 6.05
CA ALA A 53 -25.39 31.58 7.06
C ALA A 53 -25.33 30.23 7.77
N ALA A 54 -24.98 29.15 7.06
CA ALA A 54 -25.04 27.78 7.59
C ALA A 54 -23.68 27.08 7.73
N GLY A 55 -22.60 27.66 7.18
CA GLY A 55 -21.30 27.00 7.13
C GLY A 55 -21.27 25.98 6.00
N ILE A 56 -20.86 24.75 6.31
CA ILE A 56 -20.85 23.63 5.35
C ILE A 56 -22.23 22.97 5.27
N ASP A 57 -22.75 22.84 4.05
CA ASP A 57 -23.97 22.09 3.71
C ASP A 57 -23.68 21.02 2.65
N ASN A 58 -24.53 20.00 2.55
CA ASN A 58 -24.43 18.92 1.55
C ASN A 58 -23.03 18.31 1.45
N LEU A 59 -22.37 18.10 2.60
CA LEU A 59 -21.10 17.40 2.64
C LEU A 59 -21.32 15.98 2.09
N SER A 60 -20.79 15.75 0.89
CA SER A 60 -20.72 14.42 0.33
C SER A 60 -19.99 13.52 1.33
N PRO A 61 -20.43 12.28 1.55
CA PRO A 61 -19.74 11.33 2.42
C PRO A 61 -18.41 10.85 1.81
N GLY A 62 -17.76 11.66 0.96
CA GLY A 62 -16.65 11.31 0.08
C GLY A 62 -15.62 10.44 0.78
N VAL A 63 -15.57 9.18 0.37
CA VAL A 63 -14.76 8.16 1.04
C VAL A 63 -13.33 8.28 0.50
N SER A 64 -12.49 8.89 1.34
CA SER A 64 -11.17 8.41 1.78
C SER A 64 -10.31 7.55 0.85
N GLN A 65 -9.00 7.77 0.94
CA GLN A 65 -8.04 6.81 0.41
C GLN A 65 -7.96 5.55 1.27
N ILE A 66 -7.87 4.40 0.59
CA ILE A 66 -7.69 3.09 1.20
C ILE A 66 -6.22 2.72 1.09
N LEU A 67 -5.62 2.37 2.21
CA LEU A 67 -4.26 1.86 2.30
C LEU A 67 -4.31 0.36 2.52
N HIS A 68 -3.58 -0.38 1.70
CA HIS A 68 -3.32 -1.80 1.91
C HIS A 68 -1.86 -2.00 2.29
N CYS A 69 -1.61 -2.83 3.30
CA CYS A 69 -0.28 -3.27 3.68
C CYS A 69 -0.19 -4.78 3.75
N ASN A 70 1.02 -5.34 3.71
CA ASN A 70 1.20 -6.76 4.02
C ASN A 70 0.60 -7.09 5.40
N PHE A 71 0.03 -8.30 5.54
CA PHE A 71 -0.53 -8.78 6.80
C PHE A 71 0.45 -8.62 7.97
N GLY A 72 -0.03 -8.09 9.10
CA GLY A 72 0.76 -7.83 10.29
C GLY A 72 1.63 -6.58 10.24
N THR A 73 1.49 -5.74 9.20
CA THR A 73 2.20 -4.45 9.10
C THR A 73 1.47 -3.35 9.85
N ILE A 74 0.13 -3.29 9.75
CA ILE A 74 -0.65 -2.29 10.48
C ILE A 74 -0.98 -2.87 11.85
N ILE A 75 -0.08 -2.64 12.81
CA ILE A 75 -0.36 -2.98 14.21
C ILE A 75 -1.32 -1.92 14.76
N ILE A 76 -2.50 -2.35 15.20
CA ILE A 76 -3.53 -1.49 15.79
C ILE A 76 -2.92 -0.78 17.03
N GLY A 77 -2.75 0.54 16.93
CA GLY A 77 -2.18 1.39 17.99
C GLY A 77 -0.79 1.97 17.69
N ASP A 78 -0.04 1.39 16.76
CA ASP A 78 1.34 1.80 16.47
C ASP A 78 1.51 2.60 15.16
N ALA A 79 0.62 2.38 14.17
CA ALA A 79 0.65 3.16 12.93
C ALA A 79 0.35 4.63 13.25
N LYS A 80 1.40 5.47 13.21
CA LYS A 80 1.28 6.92 13.34
C LYS A 80 1.00 7.46 11.95
N PHE A 81 -0.16 8.08 11.79
CA PHE A 81 -0.44 8.87 10.61
C PHE A 81 -0.38 10.35 10.97
N THR A 82 0.09 11.14 10.01
CA THR A 82 -0.03 12.59 10.05
C THR A 82 -0.79 13.02 8.80
N TYR A 83 -1.42 14.19 8.87
CA TYR A 83 -1.99 14.80 7.69
C TYR A 83 -1.59 16.25 7.62
N GLU A 84 -1.26 16.69 6.41
CA GLU A 84 -1.05 18.09 6.12
C GLU A 84 -2.38 18.65 5.63
N THR A 85 -2.95 19.56 6.41
CA THR A 85 -4.06 20.37 5.93
C THR A 85 -3.53 21.30 4.85
N PRO A 86 -4.29 21.50 3.76
CA PRO A 86 -3.91 22.50 2.78
C PRO A 86 -3.83 23.88 3.43
N ASN A 87 -3.01 24.77 2.84
CA ASN A 87 -3.20 26.20 3.02
C ASN A 87 -4.67 26.56 2.71
N PRO A 88 -5.25 27.63 3.28
CA PRO A 88 -6.68 27.90 3.20
C PRO A 88 -7.23 27.72 1.79
N MET A 89 -8.43 27.13 1.67
CA MET A 89 -9.11 26.98 0.39
C MET A 89 -9.16 28.33 -0.32
N ARG A 90 -8.55 28.41 -1.50
CA ARG A 90 -8.37 29.68 -2.22
C ARG A 90 -8.93 29.60 -3.63
N ASP A 91 -9.64 30.66 -3.97
CA ASP A 91 -9.94 31.07 -5.33
C ASP A 91 -9.47 32.53 -5.45
N THR A 92 -10.39 33.49 -5.49
CA THR A 92 -10.10 34.94 -5.41
C THR A 92 -10.07 35.48 -3.99
N ALA A 93 -10.61 34.74 -3.01
CA ALA A 93 -10.47 34.99 -1.58
C ALA A 93 -10.14 33.69 -0.82
N VAL A 94 -10.07 33.79 0.51
CA VAL A 94 -9.84 32.64 1.40
C VAL A 94 -11.16 32.20 2.01
N LEU A 95 -11.50 30.92 1.81
CA LEU A 95 -12.47 30.21 2.62
C LEU A 95 -11.71 29.42 3.71
N ASN A 96 -11.98 29.74 4.98
CA ASN A 96 -11.39 29.02 6.10
C ASN A 96 -12.19 27.73 6.35
N VAL A 97 -11.50 26.60 6.25
CA VAL A 97 -12.06 25.25 6.45
C VAL A 97 -11.08 24.48 7.32
N ASP A 98 -11.60 23.87 8.37
CA ASP A 98 -10.88 22.94 9.22
C ASP A 98 -11.08 21.51 8.68
N TYR A 99 -10.01 20.73 8.71
CA TYR A 99 -10.03 19.34 8.26
C TYR A 99 -9.60 18.40 9.38
N ALA A 100 -10.29 17.26 9.46
CA ALA A 100 -9.92 16.15 10.33
C ALA A 100 -9.80 14.87 9.51
N VAL A 101 -8.83 14.01 9.83
CA VAL A 101 -8.65 12.71 9.20
C VAL A 101 -8.84 11.62 10.24
N GLU A 102 -9.74 10.68 9.98
CA GLU A 102 -10.06 9.56 10.85
C GLU A 102 -9.73 8.23 10.16
N PRO A 103 -8.83 7.42 10.72
CA PRO A 103 -8.59 6.07 10.22
C PRO A 103 -9.71 5.14 10.67
N LEU A 104 -10.17 4.29 9.75
CA LEU A 104 -11.15 3.24 9.99
C LEU A 104 -10.61 1.93 9.44
N ASP A 105 -10.73 0.85 10.20
CA ASP A 105 -10.41 -0.47 9.68
C ASP A 105 -11.38 -0.79 8.54
N PHE A 106 -10.84 -1.41 7.49
CA PHE A 106 -11.58 -1.69 6.27
C PHE A 106 -11.30 -3.11 5.81
N ASP A 107 -12.30 -3.76 5.22
CA ASP A 107 -12.18 -5.13 4.75
C ASP A 107 -11.45 -5.17 3.39
N PRO A 108 -10.32 -5.87 3.24
CA PRO A 108 -9.66 -6.06 1.94
C PRO A 108 -10.50 -6.86 0.92
N GLY A 109 -11.63 -7.41 1.37
CA GLY A 109 -12.50 -8.28 0.59
C GLY A 109 -12.14 -9.76 0.74
N GLY A 110 -12.88 -10.60 0.01
CA GLY A 110 -12.74 -12.07 0.09
C GLY A 110 -11.70 -12.67 -0.87
N PRO A 111 -11.55 -14.01 -0.86
CA PRO A 111 -10.67 -14.73 -1.78
C PRO A 111 -10.93 -14.35 -3.24
N GLY A 112 -9.87 -13.97 -3.97
CA GLY A 112 -9.95 -13.47 -5.34
C GLY A 112 -9.87 -11.94 -5.48
N SER A 113 -9.96 -11.20 -4.36
CA SER A 113 -9.61 -9.77 -4.34
C SER A 113 -8.10 -9.57 -4.54
N MET A 114 -7.71 -8.47 -5.19
CA MET A 114 -6.31 -8.10 -5.43
C MET A 114 -5.51 -7.98 -4.13
N TYR A 115 -6.14 -7.49 -3.06
CA TYR A 115 -5.51 -7.26 -1.75
C TYR A 115 -6.00 -8.22 -0.67
N TYR A 116 -6.56 -9.38 -1.07
CA TYR A 116 -7.04 -10.39 -0.12
C TYR A 116 -5.98 -10.75 0.94
N GLY A 117 -6.35 -10.67 2.21
CA GLY A 117 -5.47 -10.97 3.35
C GLY A 117 -4.49 -9.85 3.74
N SER A 118 -4.59 -8.66 3.12
CA SER A 118 -3.83 -7.48 3.55
C SER A 118 -4.40 -6.85 4.82
N ASP A 119 -3.56 -6.15 5.58
CA ASP A 119 -4.08 -5.20 6.56
C ASP A 119 -4.57 -3.97 5.81
N THR A 120 -5.82 -3.59 6.01
CA THR A 120 -6.44 -2.51 5.24
C THR A 120 -7.07 -1.45 6.14
N ARG A 121 -6.80 -0.19 5.79
CA ARG A 121 -7.28 0.98 6.53
C ARG A 121 -7.74 2.06 5.58
N MET A 122 -8.90 2.61 5.90
CA MET A 122 -9.56 3.66 5.17
C MET A 122 -9.38 4.99 5.92
N TYR A 123 -8.91 6.04 5.26
CA TYR A 123 -8.64 7.33 5.89
C TYR A 123 -9.69 8.40 5.53
N PHE A 124 -10.68 8.57 6.39
CA PHE A 124 -11.81 9.46 6.16
C PHE A 124 -11.48 10.91 6.45
N VAL A 125 -11.65 11.79 5.45
CA VAL A 125 -11.44 13.23 5.60
C VAL A 125 -12.78 13.91 5.88
N LYS A 126 -12.87 14.59 7.02
CA LYS A 126 -13.98 15.48 7.37
C LYS A 126 -13.57 16.93 7.13
N ALA A 127 -14.52 17.75 6.73
CA ALA A 127 -14.36 19.19 6.63
C ALA A 127 -15.43 19.89 7.47
N THR A 128 -15.04 20.97 8.13
CA THR A 128 -15.93 21.88 8.85
C THR A 128 -15.55 23.32 8.53
N ALA A 129 -16.52 24.21 8.32
CA ALA A 129 -16.27 25.63 8.16
C ALA A 129 -17.24 26.42 9.03
N ALA A 130 -16.72 27.40 9.76
CA ALA A 130 -17.56 28.28 10.57
C ALA A 130 -18.47 29.14 9.70
N THR A 131 -19.68 29.43 10.20
CA THR A 131 -20.58 30.44 9.67
C THR A 131 -19.93 31.83 9.73
N GLY A 132 -20.42 32.78 8.94
CA GLY A 132 -20.10 34.20 9.06
C GLY A 132 -18.96 34.71 8.17
N GLN A 133 -18.41 33.89 7.27
CA GLN A 133 -17.38 34.34 6.32
C GLN A 133 -18.03 35.06 5.11
N TRP A 134 -18.67 36.22 5.36
CA TRP A 134 -19.44 36.99 4.36
C TRP A 134 -18.59 37.65 3.27
N THR A 135 -17.28 37.77 3.47
CA THR A 135 -16.35 38.32 2.49
C THR A 135 -15.88 37.31 1.46
N VAL A 136 -16.29 36.04 1.59
CA VAL A 136 -15.95 34.97 0.65
C VAL A 136 -16.89 35.07 -0.55
N PRO A 137 -16.38 35.41 -1.76
CA PRO A 137 -17.20 35.46 -2.96
C PRO A 137 -17.63 34.06 -3.40
N SER A 138 -18.77 33.98 -4.09
CA SER A 138 -19.20 32.76 -4.77
C SER A 138 -18.16 32.30 -5.79
N GLY A 139 -17.79 31.03 -5.76
CA GLY A 139 -16.77 30.47 -6.62
C GLY A 139 -16.51 28.99 -6.32
N ASN A 140 -15.60 28.40 -7.09
CA ASN A 140 -15.12 27.05 -6.85
C ASN A 140 -13.81 27.14 -6.09
N TYR A 141 -13.78 26.52 -4.92
CA TYR A 141 -12.60 26.48 -4.08
C TYR A 141 -12.02 25.08 -4.10
N GLU A 142 -10.70 24.96 -4.25
CA GLU A 142 -10.00 23.68 -4.27
C GLU A 142 -8.85 23.69 -3.28
N ALA A 143 -8.60 22.51 -2.71
CA ALA A 143 -7.50 22.28 -1.79
C ALA A 143 -7.19 20.78 -1.69
N VAL A 144 -5.98 20.45 -1.25
CA VAL A 144 -5.50 19.06 -1.16
C VAL A 144 -5.08 18.75 0.28
N VAL A 145 -5.73 17.78 0.90
CA VAL A 145 -5.27 17.17 2.16
C VAL A 145 -4.31 16.05 1.81
N LYS A 146 -3.09 16.09 2.35
CA LYS A 146 -2.13 14.99 2.21
C LYS A 146 -2.14 14.14 3.46
N ILE A 147 -2.17 12.82 3.27
CA ILE A 147 -2.14 11.83 4.36
C ILE A 147 -0.81 11.10 4.25
N ASN A 148 -0.01 11.16 5.31
CA ASN A 148 1.26 10.45 5.43
C ASN A 148 1.10 9.39 6.52
N VAL A 149 1.59 8.18 6.26
CA VAL A 149 1.54 7.08 7.22
C VAL A 149 2.94 6.53 7.38
N ASP A 150 3.42 6.53 8.63
CA ASP A 150 4.74 6.03 9.01
C ASP A 150 4.59 4.67 9.70
N PHE A 151 5.45 3.71 9.33
CA PHE A 151 5.48 2.33 9.84
C PHE A 151 6.85 1.98 10.41
#